data_AF-A0A9P3MIP1-F1
#
_entry.id   AF-A0A9P3MIP1-F1
#
_cell.length_a   1.000
_cell.length_b   1.000
_cell.length_c   1.000
_cell.angle_alpha   90.00
_cell.angle_beta   90.00
_cell.angle_gamma   90.00
#
_symmetry.space_group_name_H-M   'P 1'
#
loop_
_entity.id
_entity.type
_entity.pdbx_description
1 polymer ?
#
loop_
_entity_poly.entity_id
_entity_poly.type
_entity_poly.pdbx_seq_one_letter_code
_entity_poly.pdbx_strand_id
1 'polypeptide(L)'
;MLRGSNPLETIISYDDYAARELSNGYVLGTLWSCSVCVEANNFVAVNITFQNSAPPPPPFSNETAEGPMAVALRISGTMAAFYSCRFIGWQDTLYDHKGLHYFRDCYIEGNVDFVFGDATSTYEGCVFYAKARKHGGAVTAQYRRSTAKRSGFVFLRSIITGNGRVYLGRAWGNASRAVYAWSFINNIVQKGGWYDWGDASRHATTFFAMFDCWGPGTNTSGWVPWSHVLNTSQAQPFISYSFIDACQWLGPLPQGAGSLTRQLGYRVNFTQVPPAPTYPYTCFSRTPPSSPALVFQPPSAAPAASPASAPLSPPTPGPGRVLPPPSLSSLLRGYPPPPQQPQQQAPPSLAAPAPAV
;
A
#
# COMPACT_ATOMS: atom_id res chain seq x y z
N MET A 1 -16.81 3.21 16.01
CA MET A 1 -17.09 2.06 15.13
C MET A 1 -18.26 2.41 14.24
N LEU A 2 -18.16 2.15 12.94
CA LEU A 2 -19.23 2.26 11.94
C LEU A 2 -19.68 0.85 11.53
N ARG A 3 -20.98 0.60 11.45
CA ARG A 3 -21.53 -0.72 11.14
C ARG A 3 -22.73 -0.59 10.21
N GLY A 4 -22.64 -1.17 9.02
CA GLY A 4 -23.78 -1.35 8.13
C GLY A 4 -24.53 -2.65 8.43
N SER A 5 -25.76 -2.75 7.90
CA SER A 5 -26.56 -3.98 7.98
C SER A 5 -26.03 -5.03 7.01
N ASN A 6 -25.69 -4.60 5.80
CA ASN A 6 -25.25 -5.43 4.68
C ASN A 6 -24.37 -4.57 3.76
N PRO A 7 -23.15 -4.98 3.40
CA PRO A 7 -22.29 -4.22 2.49
C PRO A 7 -22.87 -4.09 1.07
N LEU A 8 -23.87 -4.87 0.67
CA LEU A 8 -24.55 -4.70 -0.63
C LEU A 8 -25.64 -3.63 -0.61
N GLU A 9 -26.10 -3.22 0.58
CA GLU A 9 -27.25 -2.31 0.75
C GLU A 9 -26.85 -1.02 1.48
N THR A 10 -25.97 -1.11 2.48
CA THR A 10 -25.44 0.04 3.20
C THR A 10 -24.28 0.64 2.42
N ILE A 11 -24.53 1.76 1.74
CA ILE A 11 -23.57 2.42 0.85
C ILE A 11 -23.43 3.89 1.26
N ILE A 12 -22.20 4.34 1.50
CA ILE A 12 -21.85 5.76 1.55
C ILE A 12 -21.17 6.09 0.22
N SER A 13 -21.76 7.01 -0.54
CA SER A 13 -21.27 7.39 -1.87
C SER A 13 -21.21 8.90 -2.04
N TYR A 14 -20.15 9.37 -2.70
CA TYR A 14 -20.04 10.74 -3.22
C TYR A 14 -19.19 10.73 -4.50
N ASP A 15 -19.09 11.85 -5.23
CA ASP A 15 -18.51 11.87 -6.58
C ASP A 15 -17.40 12.93 -6.79
N ASP A 16 -16.78 13.39 -5.70
CA ASP A 16 -15.62 14.27 -5.81
C ASP A 16 -14.45 13.58 -6.54
N TYR A 17 -13.69 14.39 -7.27
CA TYR A 17 -12.48 13.98 -7.96
C TYR A 17 -11.42 15.09 -7.83
N ALA A 18 -10.15 14.73 -7.95
CA ALA A 18 -9.06 15.62 -7.57
C ALA A 18 -9.02 16.93 -8.39
N ALA A 19 -9.33 16.89 -9.68
CA ALA A 19 -9.40 18.10 -10.50
C ALA A 19 -10.73 18.89 -10.38
N ARG A 20 -11.61 18.56 -9.43
CA ARG A 20 -12.84 19.33 -9.22
C ARG A 20 -12.48 20.71 -8.68
N GLU A 21 -12.88 21.74 -9.41
CA GLU A 21 -12.79 23.13 -8.99
C GLU A 21 -14.03 23.51 -8.18
N LEU A 22 -13.82 24.05 -6.99
CA LEU A 22 -14.87 24.59 -6.14
C LEU A 22 -15.23 26.02 -6.57
N SER A 23 -16.37 26.53 -6.09
CA SER A 23 -16.87 27.88 -6.44
C SER A 23 -15.93 29.02 -6.06
N ASN A 24 -14.96 28.78 -5.18
CA ASN A 24 -13.93 29.73 -4.77
C ASN A 24 -12.63 29.61 -5.59
N GLY A 25 -12.62 28.81 -6.66
CA GLY A 25 -11.45 28.57 -7.52
C GLY A 25 -10.44 27.57 -6.96
N TYR A 26 -10.73 26.91 -5.83
CA TYR A 26 -9.86 25.90 -5.25
C TYR A 26 -10.03 24.54 -5.96
N VAL A 27 -8.92 23.93 -6.38
CA VAL A 27 -8.88 22.55 -6.89
C VAL A 27 -8.74 21.59 -5.70
N LEU A 28 -9.65 20.62 -5.56
CA LEU A 28 -9.70 19.72 -4.40
C LEU A 28 -8.40 18.93 -4.15
N GLY A 29 -7.82 18.38 -5.22
CA GLY A 29 -6.71 17.42 -5.15
C GLY A 29 -7.12 16.04 -4.59
N THR A 30 -6.27 15.04 -4.77
CA THR A 30 -6.57 13.64 -4.40
C THR A 30 -6.78 13.45 -2.90
N LEU A 31 -6.15 14.29 -2.06
CA LEU A 31 -6.30 14.19 -0.61
C LEU A 31 -7.74 14.44 -0.15
N TRP A 32 -8.45 15.32 -0.85
CA TRP A 32 -9.79 15.80 -0.48
C TRP A 32 -10.89 15.28 -1.40
N SER A 33 -10.58 14.45 -2.39
CA SER A 33 -11.59 13.78 -3.24
C SER A 33 -12.25 12.56 -2.57
N CYS A 34 -11.97 12.31 -1.28
CA CYS A 34 -12.50 11.17 -0.55
C CYS A 34 -14.00 11.31 -0.26
N SER A 35 -14.80 10.32 -0.69
CA SER A 35 -16.21 10.23 -0.27
C SER A 35 -16.34 10.04 1.25
N VAL A 36 -15.38 9.32 1.85
CA VAL A 36 -15.19 9.26 3.31
C VAL A 36 -13.73 9.47 3.66
N CYS A 37 -13.46 10.47 4.50
CA CYS A 37 -12.11 10.78 4.98
C CYS A 37 -12.02 10.47 6.48
N VAL A 38 -11.24 9.45 6.85
CA VAL A 38 -11.09 9.00 8.24
C VAL A 38 -9.76 9.48 8.81
N GLU A 39 -9.82 10.45 9.72
CA GLU A 39 -8.65 10.97 10.45
C GLU A 39 -8.47 10.33 11.84
N ALA A 40 -9.50 9.66 12.36
CA ALA A 40 -9.50 9.14 13.72
C ALA A 40 -8.72 7.83 13.87
N ASN A 41 -7.96 7.71 14.97
CA ASN A 41 -7.33 6.45 15.36
C ASN A 41 -8.39 5.43 15.84
N ASN A 42 -8.06 4.14 15.80
CA ASN A 42 -8.93 3.05 16.28
C ASN A 42 -10.29 2.99 15.55
N PHE A 43 -10.36 3.52 14.33
CA PHE A 43 -11.58 3.45 13.52
C PHE A 43 -11.84 2.01 13.10
N VAL A 44 -13.07 1.54 13.31
CA VAL A 44 -13.51 0.21 12.87
C VAL A 44 -14.74 0.35 12.00
N ALA A 45 -14.72 -0.23 10.80
CA ALA A 45 -15.88 -0.34 9.92
C ALA A 45 -16.25 -1.81 9.64
N VAL A 46 -17.54 -2.11 9.61
CA VAL A 46 -18.07 -3.47 9.38
C VAL A 46 -19.26 -3.43 8.44
N ASN A 47 -19.32 -4.36 7.47
CA ASN A 47 -20.50 -4.61 6.63
C ASN A 47 -21.06 -3.36 5.91
N ILE A 48 -20.17 -2.52 5.37
CA ILE A 48 -20.54 -1.27 4.69
C ILE A 48 -19.73 -1.07 3.41
N THR A 49 -20.32 -0.42 2.41
CA THR A 49 -19.64 0.05 1.20
C THR A 49 -19.25 1.51 1.32
N PHE A 50 -18.01 1.80 0.96
CA PHE A 50 -17.51 3.14 0.63
C PHE A 50 -17.33 3.23 -0.88
N GLN A 51 -17.99 4.18 -1.51
CA GLN A 51 -18.00 4.33 -2.96
C GLN A 51 -17.65 5.76 -3.36
N ASN A 52 -16.77 5.89 -4.36
CA ASN A 52 -16.71 7.10 -5.15
C ASN A 52 -17.38 6.85 -6.50
N SER A 53 -18.43 7.62 -6.79
CA SER A 53 -19.26 7.50 -7.98
C SER A 53 -18.85 8.44 -9.11
N ALA A 54 -17.69 9.11 -9.01
CA ALA A 54 -17.13 9.88 -10.12
C ALA A 54 -17.00 8.99 -11.38
N PRO A 55 -17.23 9.58 -12.57
CA PRO A 55 -17.18 8.82 -13.81
C PRO A 55 -15.79 8.21 -14.04
N PRO A 56 -15.70 7.09 -14.78
CA PRO A 56 -14.41 6.53 -15.15
C PRO A 56 -13.52 7.58 -15.85
N PRO A 57 -12.19 7.51 -15.66
CA PRO A 57 -11.27 8.33 -16.43
C PRO A 57 -11.57 8.23 -17.93
N PRO A 58 -11.56 9.35 -18.69
CA PRO A 58 -11.63 9.28 -20.13
C PRO A 58 -10.56 8.32 -20.68
N PRO A 59 -10.85 7.55 -21.74
CA PRO A 59 -9.95 6.49 -22.22
C PRO A 59 -8.57 7.00 -22.68
N PHE A 60 -8.41 8.30 -22.88
CA PHE A 60 -7.17 8.96 -23.32
C PHE A 60 -6.58 9.93 -22.28
N SER A 61 -7.12 9.96 -21.04
CA SER A 61 -6.52 10.79 -19.99
C SER A 61 -5.14 10.23 -19.64
N ASN A 62 -4.15 11.12 -19.46
CA ASN A 62 -2.87 10.69 -18.92
C ASN A 62 -3.12 10.10 -17.51
N GLU A 63 -2.55 8.93 -17.25
CA GLU A 63 -2.76 8.24 -15.97
C GLU A 63 -2.18 9.01 -14.78
N THR A 64 -1.31 9.98 -15.06
CA THR A 64 -0.54 10.75 -14.08
C THR A 64 -1.08 12.15 -13.83
N ALA A 65 -2.03 12.69 -14.61
CA ALA A 65 -2.67 13.94 -14.21
C ALA A 65 -3.62 13.67 -13.06
N GLU A 66 -3.74 14.63 -12.15
CA GLU A 66 -4.70 14.54 -11.05
C GLU A 66 -6.16 14.46 -11.53
N GLY A 67 -6.45 14.86 -12.78
CA GLY A 67 -7.76 14.81 -13.44
C GLY A 67 -8.76 13.74 -12.94
N PRO A 68 -8.45 12.44 -13.10
CA PRO A 68 -9.41 11.36 -12.88
C PRO A 68 -9.32 10.68 -11.49
N MET A 69 -8.47 11.16 -10.58
CA MET A 69 -8.27 10.53 -9.27
C MET A 69 -9.47 10.78 -8.36
N ALA A 70 -10.12 9.70 -7.88
CA ALA A 70 -11.38 9.79 -7.16
C ALA A 70 -11.44 8.76 -6.03
N VAL A 71 -11.25 9.24 -4.80
CA VAL A 71 -11.05 8.40 -3.63
C VAL A 71 -12.40 7.98 -3.03
N ALA A 72 -12.63 6.69 -2.84
CA ALA A 72 -13.82 6.17 -2.15
C ALA A 72 -13.66 6.28 -0.64
N LEU A 73 -12.48 5.90 -0.13
CA LEU A 73 -12.13 6.09 1.27
C LEU A 73 -10.66 6.45 1.42
N ARG A 74 -10.39 7.46 2.26
CA ARG A 74 -9.07 7.76 2.78
C ARG A 74 -8.99 7.41 4.27
N ILE A 75 -7.94 6.71 4.69
CA ILE A 75 -7.66 6.41 6.10
C ILE A 75 -6.29 6.95 6.51
N SER A 76 -6.28 7.84 7.50
CA SER A 76 -5.08 8.54 7.99
C SER A 76 -4.84 8.43 9.49
N GLY A 77 -5.87 8.00 10.24
CA GLY A 77 -5.73 7.61 11.64
C GLY A 77 -5.21 6.18 11.76
N THR A 78 -4.37 5.90 12.76
CA THR A 78 -3.72 4.60 12.94
C THR A 78 -4.62 3.60 13.69
N MET A 79 -4.27 2.31 13.63
CA MET A 79 -4.97 1.20 14.30
C MET A 79 -6.41 1.05 13.79
N ALA A 80 -6.60 1.24 12.49
CA ALA A 80 -7.91 1.13 11.85
C ALA A 80 -8.16 -0.27 11.30
N ALA A 81 -9.37 -0.79 11.47
CA ALA A 81 -9.76 -2.11 10.97
C ALA A 81 -11.05 -2.09 10.15
N PHE A 82 -11.04 -2.80 9.03
CA PHE A 82 -12.17 -2.90 8.11
C PHE A 82 -12.53 -4.37 7.92
N TYR A 83 -13.79 -4.72 8.17
CA TYR A 83 -14.26 -6.10 8.11
C TYR A 83 -15.45 -6.21 7.16
N SER A 84 -15.36 -7.08 6.16
CA SER A 84 -16.46 -7.31 5.22
C SER A 84 -16.98 -6.00 4.61
N CYS A 85 -16.06 -5.09 4.29
CA CYS A 85 -16.35 -3.80 3.67
C CYS A 85 -16.09 -3.86 2.17
N ARG A 86 -16.73 -2.95 1.42
CA ARG A 86 -16.46 -2.76 -0.01
C ARG A 86 -15.89 -1.37 -0.26
N PHE A 87 -14.94 -1.28 -1.19
CA PHE A 87 -14.33 -0.04 -1.64
C PHE A 87 -14.47 0.02 -3.16
N ILE A 88 -15.31 0.92 -3.64
CA ILE A 88 -15.74 0.95 -5.04
C ILE A 88 -15.33 2.28 -5.66
N GLY A 89 -14.47 2.24 -6.67
CA GLY A 89 -14.01 3.45 -7.37
C GLY A 89 -13.29 3.09 -8.66
N TRP A 90 -12.62 4.06 -9.28
CA TRP A 90 -11.81 3.83 -10.48
C TRP A 90 -10.32 4.02 -10.18
N GLN A 91 -9.78 5.19 -10.47
CA GLN A 91 -8.41 5.55 -10.13
C GLN A 91 -8.37 6.04 -8.68
N ASP A 92 -7.38 5.58 -7.92
CA ASP A 92 -7.14 5.99 -6.53
C ASP A 92 -8.29 5.64 -5.57
N THR A 93 -8.88 4.45 -5.71
CA THR A 93 -10.07 4.05 -4.95
C THR A 93 -9.88 4.05 -3.42
N LEU A 94 -8.85 3.36 -2.92
CA LEU A 94 -8.54 3.26 -1.49
C LEU A 94 -7.23 3.99 -1.19
N TYR A 95 -7.35 5.15 -0.55
CA TYR A 95 -6.19 5.91 -0.08
C TYR A 95 -5.81 5.46 1.34
N ASP A 96 -5.01 4.40 1.38
CA ASP A 96 -4.39 3.84 2.58
C ASP A 96 -3.19 4.70 3.03
N HIS A 97 -3.50 5.93 3.43
CA HIS A 97 -2.57 7.06 3.49
C HIS A 97 -1.40 6.83 4.46
N LYS A 98 -1.68 6.57 5.74
CA LYS A 98 -0.67 6.34 6.79
C LYS A 98 -1.29 5.67 8.02
N GLY A 99 -0.49 4.91 8.77
CA GLY A 99 -0.92 4.25 10.01
C GLY A 99 -0.71 2.74 9.96
N LEU A 100 -1.18 2.05 11.01
CA LEU A 100 -1.28 0.59 11.09
C LEU A 100 -2.72 0.19 10.76
N HIS A 101 -2.95 -0.53 9.66
CA HIS A 101 -4.30 -0.89 9.27
C HIS A 101 -4.48 -2.39 8.99
N TYR A 102 -5.70 -2.86 9.18
CA TYR A 102 -6.09 -4.23 8.92
C TYR A 102 -7.39 -4.30 8.12
N PHE A 103 -7.35 -4.97 6.98
CA PHE A 103 -8.53 -5.20 6.14
C PHE A 103 -8.76 -6.69 6.06
N ARG A 104 -9.96 -7.16 6.43
CA ARG A 104 -10.29 -8.58 6.43
C ARG A 104 -11.59 -8.84 5.69
N ASP A 105 -11.56 -9.80 4.77
CA ASP A 105 -12.73 -10.22 3.99
C ASP A 105 -13.37 -9.04 3.23
N CYS A 106 -12.56 -8.07 2.80
CA CYS A 106 -13.01 -6.90 2.06
C CYS A 106 -13.00 -7.14 0.55
N TYR A 107 -13.78 -6.36 -0.18
CA TYR A 107 -13.74 -6.28 -1.64
C TYR A 107 -13.31 -4.88 -2.08
N ILE A 108 -12.28 -4.77 -2.90
CA ILE A 108 -11.76 -3.52 -3.42
C ILE A 108 -11.77 -3.61 -4.94
N GLU A 109 -12.36 -2.64 -5.64
CA GLU A 109 -12.29 -2.56 -7.10
C GLU A 109 -11.80 -1.20 -7.61
N GLY A 110 -11.05 -1.22 -8.71
CA GLY A 110 -10.52 -0.01 -9.33
C GLY A 110 -9.66 -0.35 -10.55
N ASN A 111 -8.96 0.64 -11.10
CA ASN A 111 -8.11 0.44 -12.28
C ASN A 111 -6.64 0.84 -12.04
N VAL A 112 -6.37 2.13 -11.88
CA VAL A 112 -5.05 2.73 -11.71
C VAL A 112 -4.84 2.97 -10.24
N ASP A 113 -3.74 2.43 -9.70
CA ASP A 113 -3.24 2.71 -8.36
C ASP A 113 -4.33 2.60 -7.28
N PHE A 114 -5.26 1.66 -7.43
CA PHE A 114 -6.53 1.70 -6.69
C PHE A 114 -6.41 1.32 -5.21
N VAL A 115 -5.22 0.89 -4.77
CA VAL A 115 -4.79 0.85 -3.37
C VAL A 115 -3.44 1.58 -3.26
N PHE A 116 -3.40 2.72 -2.59
CA PHE A 116 -2.20 3.57 -2.58
C PHE A 116 -1.99 4.29 -1.25
N GLY A 117 -0.74 4.71 -0.99
CA GLY A 117 -0.34 5.40 0.25
C GLY A 117 0.91 4.83 0.93
N ASP A 118 1.21 5.30 2.15
CA ASP A 118 2.41 4.94 2.95
C ASP A 118 2.05 4.21 4.26
N ALA A 119 0.85 3.63 4.37
CA ALA A 119 0.49 2.85 5.56
C ALA A 119 1.29 1.54 5.69
N THR A 120 1.22 0.96 6.89
CA THR A 120 1.65 -0.42 7.19
C THR A 120 0.39 -1.26 7.33
N SER A 121 0.05 -2.01 6.29
CA SER A 121 -1.28 -2.61 6.19
C SER A 121 -1.24 -4.08 5.79
N THR A 122 -2.09 -4.86 6.44
CA THR A 122 -2.37 -6.25 6.07
C THR A 122 -3.79 -6.35 5.52
N TYR A 123 -3.89 -6.87 4.30
CA TYR A 123 -5.13 -7.20 3.61
C TYR A 123 -5.30 -8.71 3.57
N GLU A 124 -6.19 -9.24 4.40
CA GLU A 124 -6.36 -10.66 4.61
C GLU A 124 -7.68 -11.19 4.05
N GLY A 125 -7.60 -12.19 3.17
CA GLY A 125 -8.82 -12.80 2.61
C GLY A 125 -9.62 -11.81 1.76
N CYS A 126 -8.98 -10.77 1.23
CA CYS A 126 -9.64 -9.74 0.44
C CYS A 126 -9.69 -10.12 -1.04
N VAL A 127 -10.61 -9.49 -1.77
CA VAL A 127 -10.69 -9.56 -3.24
C VAL A 127 -10.31 -8.20 -3.80
N PHE A 128 -9.35 -8.19 -4.74
CA PHE A 128 -8.95 -7.03 -5.52
C PHE A 128 -9.41 -7.25 -6.96
N TYR A 129 -10.40 -6.48 -7.38
CA TYR A 129 -10.99 -6.57 -8.71
C TYR A 129 -10.50 -5.43 -9.61
N ALA A 130 -9.60 -5.77 -10.54
CA ALA A 130 -9.06 -4.86 -11.53
C ALA A 130 -10.07 -4.64 -12.67
N LYS A 131 -10.59 -3.42 -12.78
CA LYS A 131 -11.48 -2.99 -13.85
C LYS A 131 -10.73 -2.72 -15.14
N ALA A 132 -11.34 -3.07 -16.26
CA ALA A 132 -10.82 -2.86 -17.59
C ALA A 132 -10.53 -1.38 -17.87
N ARG A 133 -9.34 -1.13 -18.44
CA ARG A 133 -8.88 0.16 -18.91
C ARG A 133 -7.93 -0.04 -20.07
N LYS A 134 -8.01 0.81 -21.09
CA LYS A 134 -7.27 0.69 -22.36
C LYS A 134 -5.76 0.56 -22.18
N HIS A 135 -5.19 1.36 -21.27
CA HIS A 135 -3.75 1.41 -21.00
C HIS A 135 -3.33 0.53 -19.81
N GLY A 136 -4.27 -0.25 -19.28
CA GLY A 136 -4.09 -0.99 -18.04
C GLY A 136 -4.12 -0.10 -16.80
N GLY A 137 -3.55 -0.62 -15.72
CA GLY A 137 -3.45 0.07 -14.45
C GLY A 137 -2.56 -0.70 -13.48
N ALA A 138 -2.82 -0.54 -12.19
CA ALA A 138 -2.08 -1.24 -11.15
C ALA A 138 -2.94 -1.48 -9.91
N VAL A 139 -2.73 -2.63 -9.28
CA VAL A 139 -3.38 -2.93 -8.00
C VAL A 139 -2.89 -1.97 -6.92
N THR A 140 -1.58 -1.70 -6.89
CA THR A 140 -0.99 -0.91 -5.80
C THR A 140 -0.04 0.19 -6.27
N ALA A 141 -0.02 1.29 -5.53
CA ALA A 141 1.00 2.33 -5.61
C ALA A 141 1.44 2.72 -4.20
N GLN A 142 2.42 1.99 -3.67
CA GLN A 142 2.88 2.20 -2.29
C GLN A 142 3.92 3.34 -2.24
N TYR A 143 3.91 4.18 -1.20
CA TYR A 143 4.68 5.43 -1.14
C TYR A 143 5.87 5.41 -0.17
N ARG A 144 6.39 4.25 0.20
CA ARG A 144 7.54 4.16 1.10
C ARG A 144 8.75 4.85 0.48
N ARG A 145 9.30 5.84 1.18
CA ARG A 145 10.42 6.68 0.70
C ARG A 145 11.81 6.29 1.23
N SER A 146 11.88 5.34 2.16
CA SER A 146 13.14 4.90 2.76
C SER A 146 13.04 3.45 3.20
N THR A 147 14.10 2.68 3.02
CA THR A 147 14.21 1.28 3.48
C THR A 147 14.18 1.18 5.01
N ALA A 148 14.48 2.26 5.73
CA ALA A 148 14.35 2.34 7.19
C ALA A 148 12.89 2.38 7.67
N LYS A 149 11.93 2.76 6.81
CA LYS A 149 10.51 2.75 7.16
C LYS A 149 9.94 1.33 7.10
N ARG A 150 9.12 1.00 8.11
CA ARG A 150 8.38 -0.26 8.17
C ARG A 150 7.07 -0.25 7.35
N SER A 151 6.68 0.85 6.73
CA SER A 151 5.48 0.88 5.88
C SER A 151 5.54 -0.11 4.72
N GLY A 152 4.38 -0.46 4.19
CA GLY A 152 4.22 -1.44 3.12
C GLY A 152 2.84 -2.10 3.16
N PHE A 153 2.47 -2.68 2.02
CA PHE A 153 1.21 -3.42 1.89
C PHE A 153 1.47 -4.91 1.80
N VAL A 154 0.76 -5.70 2.62
CA VAL A 154 0.81 -7.16 2.59
C VAL A 154 -0.56 -7.71 2.22
N PHE A 155 -0.62 -8.47 1.14
CA PHE A 155 -1.82 -9.15 0.65
C PHE A 155 -1.72 -10.62 1.01
N LEU A 156 -2.48 -11.02 2.02
CA LEU A 156 -2.45 -12.35 2.61
C LEU A 156 -3.71 -13.11 2.22
N ARG A 157 -3.58 -14.34 1.69
CA ARG A 157 -4.76 -15.18 1.40
C ARG A 157 -5.81 -14.51 0.52
N SER A 158 -5.38 -13.60 -0.35
CA SER A 158 -6.27 -12.72 -1.12
C SER A 158 -6.43 -13.21 -2.56
N ILE A 159 -7.43 -12.66 -3.25
CA ILE A 159 -7.70 -12.93 -4.67
C ILE A 159 -7.44 -11.67 -5.47
N ILE A 160 -6.55 -11.75 -6.46
CA ILE A 160 -6.27 -10.69 -7.41
C ILE A 160 -6.88 -11.13 -8.74
N THR A 161 -7.95 -10.47 -9.16
CA THR A 161 -8.74 -10.85 -10.34
C THR A 161 -9.34 -9.61 -11.00
N GLY A 162 -10.10 -9.77 -12.07
CA GLY A 162 -10.73 -8.66 -12.78
C GLY A 162 -10.85 -8.92 -14.27
N ASN A 163 -11.31 -7.89 -14.99
CA ASN A 163 -11.36 -7.87 -16.45
C ASN A 163 -10.36 -6.87 -17.06
N GLY A 164 -9.55 -6.19 -16.25
CA GLY A 164 -8.47 -5.32 -16.69
C GLY A 164 -7.10 -5.97 -16.73
N ARG A 165 -6.13 -5.24 -17.31
CA ARG A 165 -4.71 -5.60 -17.30
C ARG A 165 -3.99 -4.71 -16.30
N VAL A 166 -3.27 -5.28 -15.34
CA VAL A 166 -2.65 -4.52 -14.25
C VAL A 166 -1.22 -4.96 -13.94
N TYR A 167 -0.40 -4.02 -13.48
CA TYR A 167 0.76 -4.38 -12.65
C TYR A 167 0.28 -4.75 -11.24
N LEU A 168 0.97 -5.67 -10.57
CA LEU A 168 0.69 -5.96 -9.15
C LEU A 168 1.04 -4.76 -8.25
N GLY A 169 2.00 -3.95 -8.67
CA GLY A 169 2.32 -2.69 -8.01
C GLY A 169 3.23 -1.82 -8.84
N ARG A 170 3.16 -0.52 -8.59
CA ARG A 170 4.07 0.48 -9.16
C ARG A 170 4.74 1.28 -8.05
N ALA A 171 6.00 1.63 -8.26
CA ALA A 171 6.84 2.23 -7.24
C ALA A 171 6.55 3.72 -7.03
N TRP A 172 5.44 4.12 -6.42
CA TRP A 172 5.16 5.55 -6.18
C TRP A 172 6.22 6.19 -5.28
N GLY A 173 6.63 5.48 -4.22
CA GLY A 173 7.83 5.81 -3.43
C GLY A 173 9.09 5.16 -3.99
N ASN A 174 10.25 5.81 -3.84
CA ASN A 174 11.53 5.24 -4.28
C ASN A 174 11.92 3.95 -3.53
N ALA A 175 11.35 3.67 -2.36
CA ALA A 175 11.57 2.44 -1.62
C ALA A 175 10.27 1.61 -1.48
N SER A 176 9.33 1.75 -2.42
CA SER A 176 8.00 1.12 -2.36
C SER A 176 8.02 -0.34 -1.93
N ARG A 177 7.04 -0.76 -1.13
CA ARG A 177 6.95 -2.15 -0.67
C ARG A 177 5.54 -2.73 -0.77
N ALA A 178 5.40 -3.80 -1.55
CA ALA A 178 4.20 -4.62 -1.59
C ALA A 178 4.57 -6.11 -1.64
N VAL A 179 3.92 -6.92 -0.81
CA VAL A 179 4.15 -8.35 -0.70
C VAL A 179 2.84 -9.09 -0.87
N TYR A 180 2.78 -10.01 -1.83
CA TYR A 180 1.66 -10.94 -1.99
C TYR A 180 2.06 -12.30 -1.43
N ALA A 181 1.27 -12.84 -0.51
CA ALA A 181 1.56 -14.11 0.15
C ALA A 181 0.32 -15.00 0.17
N TRP A 182 0.49 -16.26 -0.22
CA TRP A 182 -0.59 -17.25 -0.31
C TRP A 182 -1.83 -16.72 -1.01
N SER A 183 -1.65 -15.97 -2.10
CA SER A 183 -2.74 -15.32 -2.80
C SER A 183 -2.94 -15.90 -4.19
N PHE A 184 -4.20 -16.01 -4.62
CA PHE A 184 -4.53 -16.37 -5.99
C PHE A 184 -4.39 -15.15 -6.89
N ILE A 185 -3.67 -15.29 -8.00
CA ILE A 185 -3.48 -14.24 -9.00
C ILE A 185 -3.97 -14.74 -10.35
N ASN A 186 -5.04 -14.13 -10.86
CA ASN A 186 -5.62 -14.45 -12.16
C ASN A 186 -4.74 -13.93 -13.33
N ASN A 187 -5.07 -14.31 -14.56
CA ASN A 187 -4.33 -13.97 -15.78
C ASN A 187 -4.55 -12.52 -16.24
N ILE A 188 -4.37 -11.57 -15.33
CA ILE A 188 -4.56 -10.14 -15.54
C ILE A 188 -3.26 -9.34 -15.41
N VAL A 189 -2.17 -10.01 -15.01
CA VAL A 189 -0.87 -9.38 -14.76
C VAL A 189 -0.21 -8.97 -16.07
N GLN A 190 0.24 -7.71 -16.14
CA GLN A 190 0.98 -7.16 -17.26
C GLN A 190 2.40 -7.73 -17.33
N LYS A 191 3.01 -7.63 -18.52
CA LYS A 191 4.41 -8.01 -18.73
C LYS A 191 5.29 -7.23 -17.74
N GLY A 192 6.26 -7.92 -17.12
CA GLY A 192 7.12 -7.34 -16.09
C GLY A 192 6.59 -7.52 -14.67
N GLY A 193 5.27 -7.72 -14.47
CA GLY A 193 4.62 -7.92 -13.16
C GLY A 193 4.52 -6.66 -12.31
N TRP A 194 5.55 -5.82 -12.34
CA TRP A 194 5.74 -4.62 -11.53
C TRP A 194 6.29 -3.47 -12.38
N TYR A 195 6.14 -2.24 -11.91
CA TYR A 195 6.63 -1.05 -12.62
C TYR A 195 7.32 -0.05 -11.70
N ASP A 196 8.42 0.52 -12.14
CA ASP A 196 9.28 1.44 -11.38
C ASP A 196 9.19 2.89 -11.88
N TRP A 197 8.28 3.18 -12.83
CA TRP A 197 8.25 4.46 -13.57
C TRP A 197 9.43 4.67 -14.52
N GLY A 198 10.12 3.60 -14.92
CA GLY A 198 11.32 3.69 -15.75
C GLY A 198 12.54 4.23 -15.00
N ASP A 199 12.48 4.26 -13.66
CA ASP A 199 13.52 4.81 -12.79
C ASP A 199 14.35 3.69 -12.15
N ALA A 200 15.47 3.37 -12.81
CA ALA A 200 16.37 2.30 -12.38
C ALA A 200 16.99 2.52 -11.00
N SER A 201 17.02 3.77 -10.49
CA SER A 201 17.52 4.06 -9.14
C SER A 201 16.70 3.38 -8.04
N ARG A 202 15.44 3.01 -8.33
CA ARG A 202 14.50 2.38 -7.38
C ARG A 202 14.73 0.89 -7.22
N HIS A 203 15.47 0.25 -8.12
CA HIS A 203 15.67 -1.21 -8.12
C HIS A 203 16.33 -1.69 -6.83
N ALA A 204 17.23 -0.89 -6.26
CA ALA A 204 17.96 -1.24 -5.04
C ALA A 204 17.15 -1.08 -3.75
N THR A 205 16.05 -0.31 -3.78
CA THR A 205 15.35 0.12 -2.57
C THR A 205 13.88 -0.31 -2.52
N THR A 206 13.27 -0.59 -3.66
CA THR A 206 11.94 -1.19 -3.73
C THR A 206 11.97 -2.64 -3.25
N PHE A 207 10.85 -3.10 -2.70
CA PHE A 207 10.68 -4.47 -2.26
C PHE A 207 9.32 -4.99 -2.71
N PHE A 208 9.30 -5.54 -3.91
CA PHE A 208 8.11 -6.11 -4.53
C PHE A 208 8.25 -7.61 -4.59
N ALA A 209 7.38 -8.33 -3.88
CA ALA A 209 7.63 -9.72 -3.59
C ALA A 209 6.38 -10.60 -3.64
N MET A 210 6.61 -11.88 -3.96
CA MET A 210 5.63 -12.96 -3.86
C MET A 210 6.12 -14.11 -3.00
N PHE A 211 5.19 -14.74 -2.28
CA PHE A 211 5.45 -15.95 -1.49
C PHE A 211 4.28 -16.94 -1.65
N ASP A 212 4.53 -18.14 -2.18
CA ASP A 212 3.53 -19.20 -2.37
C ASP A 212 2.20 -18.73 -2.96
N CYS A 213 2.25 -17.77 -3.89
CA CYS A 213 1.09 -17.38 -4.67
C CYS A 213 0.89 -18.37 -5.83
N TRP A 214 -0.37 -18.58 -6.23
CA TRP A 214 -0.71 -19.48 -7.33
C TRP A 214 -1.73 -18.85 -8.29
N GLY A 215 -1.97 -19.51 -9.41
CA GLY A 215 -2.87 -19.07 -10.48
C GLY A 215 -2.13 -18.66 -11.75
N PRO A 216 -2.83 -18.42 -12.85
CA PRO A 216 -2.19 -18.18 -14.14
C PRO A 216 -1.41 -16.85 -14.20
N GLY A 217 -1.67 -15.91 -13.28
CA GLY A 217 -0.93 -14.66 -13.16
C GLY A 217 0.40 -14.76 -12.41
N THR A 218 0.79 -15.95 -11.92
CA THR A 218 2.02 -16.14 -11.12
C THR A 218 3.22 -16.64 -11.92
N ASN A 219 3.11 -16.75 -13.25
CA ASN A 219 4.25 -17.05 -14.10
C ASN A 219 5.21 -15.85 -14.13
N THR A 220 6.33 -15.97 -13.43
CA THR A 220 7.34 -14.92 -13.29
C THR A 220 8.32 -14.83 -14.46
N SER A 221 8.17 -15.68 -15.48
CA SER A 221 9.00 -15.60 -16.69
C SER A 221 8.84 -14.23 -17.36
N GLY A 222 9.96 -13.53 -17.54
CA GLY A 222 9.98 -12.18 -18.11
C GLY A 222 9.47 -11.07 -17.16
N TRP A 223 9.37 -11.35 -15.85
CA TRP A 223 9.18 -10.31 -14.85
C TRP A 223 10.45 -9.47 -14.68
N VAL A 224 10.28 -8.29 -14.10
CA VAL A 224 11.41 -7.42 -13.79
C VAL A 224 12.38 -8.13 -12.83
N PRO A 225 13.70 -8.06 -13.09
CA PRO A 225 14.70 -8.85 -12.33
C PRO A 225 14.90 -8.37 -10.88
N TRP A 226 14.42 -7.17 -10.56
CA TRP A 226 14.46 -6.60 -9.21
C TRP A 226 13.26 -7.00 -8.35
N SER A 227 12.32 -7.79 -8.87
CA SER A 227 11.25 -8.38 -8.07
C SER A 227 11.72 -9.65 -7.35
N HIS A 228 11.02 -10.03 -6.28
CA HIS A 228 11.44 -11.14 -5.43
C HIS A 228 10.41 -12.27 -5.38
N VAL A 229 10.90 -13.51 -5.43
CA VAL A 229 10.15 -14.68 -4.99
C VAL A 229 10.79 -15.12 -3.68
N LEU A 230 10.02 -15.04 -2.59
CA LEU A 230 10.51 -15.28 -1.25
C LEU A 230 10.47 -16.77 -0.92
N ASN A 231 11.40 -17.21 -0.07
CA ASN A 231 11.24 -18.45 0.69
C ASN A 231 10.50 -18.19 2.02
N THR A 232 10.20 -19.25 2.76
CA THR A 232 9.47 -19.20 4.03
C THR A 232 10.11 -18.27 5.05
N SER A 233 11.43 -18.30 5.23
CA SER A 233 12.16 -17.47 6.19
C SER A 233 12.07 -15.99 5.83
N GLN A 234 12.29 -15.66 4.56
CA GLN A 234 12.18 -14.30 4.04
C GLN A 234 10.75 -13.74 4.14
N ALA A 235 9.74 -14.60 4.02
CA ALA A 235 8.34 -14.21 4.10
C ALA A 235 7.83 -14.03 5.54
N GLN A 236 8.44 -14.67 6.55
CA GLN A 236 8.00 -14.64 7.96
C GLN A 236 7.64 -13.23 8.48
N PRO A 237 8.46 -12.18 8.25
CA PRO A 237 8.17 -10.85 8.80
C PRO A 237 6.89 -10.22 8.23
N PHE A 238 6.42 -10.66 7.06
CA PHE A 238 5.26 -10.10 6.36
C PHE A 238 4.01 -10.94 6.59
N ILE A 239 4.13 -12.26 6.66
CA ILE A 239 3.00 -13.18 6.82
C ILE A 239 2.54 -13.35 8.27
N SER A 240 3.23 -12.70 9.20
CA SER A 240 2.87 -12.60 10.63
C SER A 240 2.06 -11.33 10.90
N TYR A 241 1.09 -11.42 11.81
CA TYR A 241 0.34 -10.27 12.32
C TYR A 241 1.21 -9.26 13.11
N SER A 242 2.44 -9.62 13.46
CA SER A 242 3.42 -8.66 13.99
C SER A 242 3.81 -7.60 12.95
N PHE A 243 3.59 -7.83 11.65
CA PHE A 243 3.84 -6.82 10.61
C PHE A 243 3.10 -5.51 10.88
N ILE A 244 1.90 -5.59 11.47
CA ILE A 244 1.05 -4.46 11.86
C ILE A 244 0.89 -4.33 13.38
N ASP A 245 1.72 -5.00 14.18
CA ASP A 245 1.61 -5.03 15.65
C ASP A 245 0.21 -5.42 16.15
N ALA A 246 -0.49 -6.32 15.46
CA ALA A 246 -1.92 -6.57 15.69
C ALA A 246 -2.25 -6.90 17.15
N CYS A 247 -1.34 -7.60 17.84
CA CYS A 247 -1.53 -7.99 19.24
C CYS A 247 -1.58 -6.82 20.23
N GLN A 248 -1.17 -5.62 19.81
CA GLN A 248 -1.20 -4.43 20.65
C GLN A 248 -2.51 -3.65 20.55
N TRP A 249 -3.29 -3.82 19.47
CA TRP A 249 -4.42 -2.93 19.18
C TRP A 249 -5.63 -3.59 18.52
N LEU A 250 -5.44 -4.70 17.81
CA LEU A 250 -6.52 -5.34 17.08
C LEU A 250 -7.45 -6.05 18.07
N GLY A 251 -8.73 -5.65 18.06
CA GLY A 251 -9.81 -6.25 18.84
C GLY A 251 -10.30 -7.59 18.27
N PRO A 252 -11.16 -8.32 19.00
CA PRO A 252 -11.78 -9.54 18.49
C PRO A 252 -12.58 -9.27 17.21
N LEU A 253 -12.74 -10.29 16.36
CA LEU A 253 -13.53 -10.17 15.13
C LEU A 253 -14.96 -9.72 15.48
N PRO A 254 -15.46 -8.61 14.91
CA PRO A 254 -16.81 -8.14 15.20
C PRO A 254 -17.87 -9.17 14.79
N GLN A 255 -18.92 -9.31 15.60
CA GLN A 255 -20.04 -10.22 15.29
C GLN A 255 -20.63 -9.91 13.90
N GLY A 256 -20.90 -10.94 13.10
CA GLY A 256 -21.48 -10.79 11.76
C GLY A 256 -20.49 -10.38 10.67
N ALA A 257 -19.21 -10.20 10.98
CA ALA A 257 -18.14 -10.08 9.99
C ALA A 257 -17.68 -11.46 9.49
N GLY A 258 -17.23 -11.55 8.23
CA GLY A 258 -16.49 -12.71 7.72
C GLY A 258 -17.23 -13.61 6.72
N SER A 259 -18.05 -13.04 5.84
CA SER A 259 -18.65 -13.81 4.74
C SER A 259 -18.84 -13.04 3.43
N LEU A 260 -18.34 -11.81 3.30
CA LEU A 260 -18.60 -10.96 2.14
C LEU A 260 -18.00 -11.55 0.86
N THR A 261 -16.70 -11.84 0.83
CA THR A 261 -16.04 -12.36 -0.39
C THR A 261 -16.68 -13.68 -0.81
N ARG A 262 -17.11 -14.47 0.17
CA ARG A 262 -17.90 -15.67 -0.01
C ARG A 262 -19.29 -15.37 -0.61
N GLN A 263 -20.03 -14.42 -0.07
CA GLN A 263 -21.33 -14.01 -0.62
C GLN A 263 -21.21 -13.52 -2.07
N LEU A 264 -20.12 -12.84 -2.41
CA LEU A 264 -19.81 -12.36 -3.76
C LEU A 264 -19.33 -13.47 -4.72
N GLY A 265 -19.33 -14.74 -4.31
CA GLY A 265 -18.95 -15.86 -5.16
C GLY A 265 -17.44 -16.12 -5.27
N TYR A 266 -16.59 -15.32 -4.61
CA TYR A 266 -15.16 -15.58 -4.57
C TYR A 266 -14.84 -16.68 -3.55
N ARG A 267 -14.15 -17.73 -3.99
CA ARG A 267 -13.67 -18.82 -3.14
C ARG A 267 -12.21 -19.07 -3.44
N VAL A 268 -11.37 -19.01 -2.42
CA VAL A 268 -10.03 -19.58 -2.49
C VAL A 268 -10.14 -21.06 -2.15
N ASN A 269 -9.62 -21.93 -2.99
CA ASN A 269 -9.41 -23.32 -2.63
C ASN A 269 -8.12 -23.41 -1.79
N PHE A 270 -8.28 -23.47 -0.47
CA PHE A 270 -7.16 -23.45 0.49
C PHE A 270 -6.39 -24.77 0.57
N THR A 271 -6.65 -25.78 -0.27
CA THR A 271 -5.94 -27.07 -0.23
C THR A 271 -4.43 -26.96 -0.51
N GLN A 272 -3.92 -25.79 -0.91
CA GLN A 272 -2.50 -25.50 -1.15
C GLN A 272 -1.91 -24.44 -0.20
N VAL A 273 -2.71 -23.92 0.73
CA VAL A 273 -2.30 -22.84 1.64
C VAL A 273 -2.34 -23.41 3.06
N PRO A 274 -1.27 -23.25 3.88
CA PRO A 274 -1.35 -23.58 5.30
C PRO A 274 -2.61 -22.93 5.88
N PRO A 275 -3.42 -23.64 6.67
CA PRO A 275 -4.60 -23.03 7.29
C PRO A 275 -4.16 -21.72 7.93
N ALA A 276 -4.98 -20.67 7.77
CA ALA A 276 -4.73 -19.41 8.44
C ALA A 276 -4.36 -19.73 9.89
N PRO A 277 -3.24 -19.20 10.42
CA PRO A 277 -2.86 -19.49 11.79
C PRO A 277 -4.12 -19.33 12.63
N THR A 278 -4.50 -20.37 13.38
CA THR A 278 -5.66 -20.34 14.27
C THR A 278 -5.33 -19.44 15.47
N TYR A 279 -5.07 -18.16 15.20
CA TYR A 279 -4.60 -17.19 16.17
C TYR A 279 -5.15 -15.82 15.82
N PRO A 280 -6.30 -15.51 16.43
CA PRO A 280 -6.46 -14.25 17.13
C PRO A 280 -6.26 -14.46 18.64
N TYR A 281 -6.55 -15.65 19.19
CA TYR A 281 -6.81 -15.81 20.62
C TYR A 281 -5.61 -15.67 21.56
N THR A 282 -4.36 -15.92 21.13
CA THR A 282 -3.19 -15.79 22.01
C THR A 282 -2.75 -14.35 22.24
N CYS A 283 -3.21 -13.41 21.42
CA CYS A 283 -3.01 -11.98 21.66
C CYS A 283 -4.13 -11.36 22.51
N PHE A 284 -5.33 -11.98 22.53
CA PHE A 284 -6.44 -11.58 23.40
C PHE A 284 -6.37 -12.13 24.82
N SER A 285 -5.49 -13.10 25.09
CA SER A 285 -5.40 -13.78 26.38
C SER A 285 -4.45 -13.11 27.38
N ARG A 286 -3.86 -11.95 27.07
CA ARG A 286 -3.04 -11.22 28.05
C ARG A 286 -3.93 -10.29 28.87
N THR A 287 -4.20 -10.70 30.11
CA THR A 287 -4.38 -9.74 31.21
C THR A 287 -3.27 -8.70 31.14
N PRO A 288 -3.58 -7.40 31.28
CA PRO A 288 -2.56 -6.35 31.22
C PRO A 288 -1.51 -6.65 32.30
N PRO A 289 -0.20 -6.66 31.98
CA PRO A 289 0.80 -6.74 33.01
C PRO A 289 0.67 -5.50 33.89
N SER A 290 0.41 -5.70 35.18
CA SER A 290 0.55 -4.68 36.20
C SER A 290 1.99 -4.15 36.15
N SER A 291 2.16 -2.91 35.73
CA SER A 291 3.46 -2.24 35.68
C SER A 291 4.16 -2.29 37.03
N PRO A 292 5.47 -2.57 37.06
CA PRO A 292 6.37 -1.92 38.01
C PRO A 292 7.07 -0.76 37.29
N ALA A 293 7.09 0.41 37.92
CA ALA A 293 7.80 1.59 37.44
C ALA A 293 9.29 1.29 37.24
N LEU A 294 9.84 1.64 36.07
CA LEU A 294 11.27 1.60 35.81
C LEU A 294 11.94 2.86 36.37
N VAL A 295 12.82 2.67 37.35
CA VAL A 295 13.74 3.67 37.89
C VAL A 295 15.00 3.70 37.01
N PHE A 296 15.45 4.90 36.63
CA PHE A 296 16.60 5.15 35.76
C PHE A 296 17.91 5.13 36.57
N GLN A 297 18.95 4.42 36.11
CA GLN A 297 20.33 4.57 36.58
C GLN A 297 21.31 4.76 35.39
N PRO A 298 22.24 5.72 35.45
CA PRO A 298 23.20 6.01 34.38
C PRO A 298 24.44 5.07 34.41
N PRO A 299 25.15 4.91 33.26
CA PRO A 299 26.23 3.94 33.10
C PRO A 299 27.60 4.43 33.65
N SER A 300 28.39 3.48 34.15
CA SER A 300 29.78 3.67 34.60
C SER A 300 30.80 3.25 33.52
N ALA A 301 31.99 3.86 33.60
CA ALA A 301 33.03 4.00 32.59
C ALA A 301 33.86 2.75 32.23
N ALA A 302 34.50 2.83 31.07
CA ALA A 302 35.42 1.86 30.47
C ALA A 302 36.81 1.79 31.14
N PRO A 303 37.64 0.81 30.73
CA PRO A 303 39.08 1.04 30.57
C PRO A 303 39.66 0.72 29.17
N ALA A 304 40.70 1.48 28.84
CA ALA A 304 41.59 1.51 27.65
C ALA A 304 42.65 0.37 27.64
N ALA A 305 43.51 0.05 26.65
CA ALA A 305 43.75 0.33 25.22
C ALA A 305 44.87 -0.62 24.66
N SER A 306 44.81 -0.95 23.34
CA SER A 306 45.83 -1.09 22.24
C SER A 306 47.24 -1.76 22.41
N PRO A 307 48.12 -1.95 21.38
CA PRO A 307 48.10 -1.63 19.92
C PRO A 307 48.71 -2.68 18.92
N ALA A 308 48.92 -2.26 17.64
CA ALA A 308 49.85 -2.74 16.56
C ALA A 308 49.25 -3.64 15.44
N SER A 309 49.48 -3.54 14.12
CA SER A 309 50.24 -2.65 13.19
C SER A 309 49.80 -2.93 11.72
N ALA A 310 49.97 -1.98 10.79
CA ALA A 310 49.84 -2.14 9.31
C ALA A 310 51.17 -2.60 8.66
N PRO A 311 51.23 -3.08 7.38
CA PRO A 311 51.35 -2.15 6.23
C PRO A 311 50.90 -2.61 4.79
N LEU A 312 50.63 -1.61 3.93
CA LEU A 312 50.95 -1.39 2.48
C LEU A 312 50.34 -2.21 1.29
N SER A 313 49.98 -1.46 0.24
CA SER A 313 49.67 -1.82 -1.18
C SER A 313 50.79 -1.26 -2.12
N PRO A 314 50.71 -1.21 -3.49
CA PRO A 314 50.00 -1.94 -4.58
C PRO A 314 51.00 -2.38 -5.71
N PRO A 315 50.62 -2.71 -6.99
CA PRO A 315 50.35 -1.68 -8.03
C PRO A 315 49.33 -2.05 -9.16
N THR A 316 48.96 -1.01 -9.92
CA THR A 316 48.11 -0.91 -11.14
C THR A 316 48.69 -1.48 -12.45
N PRO A 317 47.84 -1.72 -13.47
CA PRO A 317 48.13 -1.25 -14.83
C PRO A 317 46.96 -0.53 -15.55
N GLY A 318 47.31 0.41 -16.43
CA GLY A 318 46.43 1.24 -17.27
C GLY A 318 46.14 0.67 -18.69
N PRO A 319 45.80 1.52 -19.68
CA PRO A 319 44.47 1.54 -20.30
C PRO A 319 44.39 0.87 -21.69
N GLY A 320 43.22 0.31 -22.02
CA GLY A 320 42.89 -0.21 -23.35
C GLY A 320 41.53 0.30 -23.85
N ARG A 321 41.56 1.02 -24.98
CA ARG A 321 40.40 1.53 -25.74
C ARG A 321 39.60 0.37 -26.36
N VAL A 322 38.29 0.34 -26.16
CA VAL A 322 37.34 -0.30 -27.09
C VAL A 322 36.09 0.59 -27.21
N LEU A 323 35.70 0.88 -28.46
CA LEU A 323 34.64 1.81 -28.85
C LEU A 323 33.23 1.23 -28.59
N PRO A 324 32.21 2.08 -28.33
CA PRO A 324 30.90 1.66 -27.86
C PRO A 324 29.95 1.20 -28.98
N PRO A 325 29.04 0.22 -28.73
CA PRO A 325 27.88 -0.01 -29.58
C PRO A 325 26.84 1.13 -29.41
N PRO A 326 26.00 1.37 -30.43
CA PRO A 326 25.18 2.58 -30.55
C PRO A 326 24.08 2.70 -29.48
N SER A 327 23.79 3.96 -29.12
CA SER A 327 22.97 4.40 -27.98
C SER A 327 21.47 4.09 -28.10
N LEU A 328 20.87 3.69 -26.98
CA LEU A 328 19.43 3.55 -26.68
C LEU A 328 18.60 4.85 -26.72
N SER A 329 19.16 5.95 -27.25
CA SER A 329 18.56 7.28 -27.22
C SER A 329 17.44 7.52 -28.26
N SER A 330 16.99 6.50 -29.00
CA SER A 330 15.91 6.62 -29.99
C SER A 330 14.56 6.06 -29.55
N LEU A 331 14.40 5.59 -28.30
CA LEU A 331 13.12 5.03 -27.81
C LEU A 331 12.58 5.63 -26.50
N LEU A 332 13.16 6.73 -25.98
CA LEU A 332 12.84 7.27 -24.64
C LEU A 332 12.33 8.73 -24.60
N ARG A 333 11.91 9.33 -25.72
CA ARG A 333 11.20 10.63 -25.65
C ARG A 333 9.71 10.41 -25.40
N GLY A 334 9.28 10.53 -24.15
CA GLY A 334 7.84 10.58 -23.86
C GLY A 334 7.34 10.43 -22.43
N TYR A 335 8.16 10.62 -21.39
CA TYR A 335 7.64 10.58 -20.01
C TYR A 335 8.18 11.74 -19.16
N PRO A 336 7.31 12.67 -18.69
CA PRO A 336 7.69 13.61 -17.66
C PRO A 336 7.76 12.91 -16.30
N PRO A 337 8.64 13.35 -15.39
CA PRO A 337 8.68 12.85 -14.01
C PRO A 337 7.35 13.18 -13.29
N PRO A 338 6.99 12.44 -12.22
CA PRO A 338 5.81 12.74 -11.42
C PRO A 338 5.89 14.16 -10.83
N PRO A 339 4.76 14.87 -10.70
CA PRO A 339 4.75 16.21 -10.12
C PRO A 339 5.29 16.18 -8.69
N GLN A 340 6.26 17.05 -8.41
CA GLN A 340 6.63 17.36 -7.03
C GLN A 340 5.47 18.15 -6.41
N GLN A 341 4.90 17.65 -5.32
CA GLN A 341 3.98 18.45 -4.52
C GLN A 341 4.69 19.75 -4.05
N PRO A 342 4.04 20.92 -4.12
CA PRO A 342 4.61 22.15 -3.56
C PRO A 342 4.90 21.97 -2.07
N GLN A 343 6.06 22.49 -1.63
CA GLN A 343 6.34 22.64 -0.21
C GLN A 343 5.23 23.48 0.43
N GLN A 344 4.60 22.95 1.47
CA GLN A 344 3.58 23.64 2.26
C GLN A 344 4.18 24.92 2.85
N GLN A 345 3.66 26.09 2.47
CA GLN A 345 3.79 27.29 3.28
C GLN A 345 2.88 27.13 4.49
N ALA A 346 3.44 27.32 5.69
CA ALA A 346 2.66 27.39 6.92
C ALA A 346 1.62 28.53 6.81
N PRO A 347 0.40 28.36 7.35
CA PRO A 347 -0.58 29.43 7.35
C PRO A 347 -0.07 30.63 8.16
N PRO A 348 -0.41 31.87 7.75
CA PRO A 348 -0.04 33.06 8.53
C PRO A 348 -0.71 33.02 9.90
N SER A 349 0.06 33.34 10.94
CA SER A 349 -0.41 33.51 12.31
C SER A 349 -1.49 34.58 12.38
N LEU A 350 -2.67 34.22 12.90
CA LEU A 350 -3.69 35.18 13.32
C LEU A 350 -3.13 36.02 14.49
N ALA A 351 -2.86 37.30 14.24
CA ALA A 351 -2.59 38.27 15.30
C ALA A 351 -3.91 38.67 15.99
N ALA A 352 -3.86 38.74 17.32
CA ALA A 352 -4.98 38.97 18.23
C ALA A 352 -5.69 40.33 18.04
N PRO A 353 -6.97 40.45 18.43
CA PRO A 353 -7.68 41.73 18.41
C PRO A 353 -7.14 42.70 19.48
N ALA A 354 -7.04 43.98 19.12
CA ALA A 354 -6.64 45.08 20.00
C ALA A 354 -7.71 45.35 21.09
N PRO A 355 -7.32 45.86 22.27
CA PRO A 355 -8.26 46.11 23.37
C PRO A 355 -9.16 47.31 23.07
N ALA A 356 -10.43 47.19 23.45
CA ALA A 356 -11.42 48.25 23.36
C ALA A 356 -11.07 49.41 24.31
N VAL A 357 -11.30 50.65 23.83
CA VAL A 357 -11.41 51.87 24.64
C VAL A 357 -12.88 52.26 24.68
#